data_AF-A0A7V1YL65-F1
#
_entry.id   AF-A0A7V1YL65-F1
#
_cell.length_a   1.000
_cell.length_b   1.000
_cell.length_c   1.000
_cell.angle_alpha   90.00
_cell.angle_beta   90.00
_cell.angle_gamma   90.00
#
_symmetry.space_group_name_H-M   'P 1'
#
loop_
_entity.id
_entity.type
_entity.pdbx_description
1 polymer ?
#
loop_
_entity_poly.entity_id
_entity_poly.type
_entity_poly.pdbx_seq_one_letter_code
_entity_poly.pdbx_strand_id
1 'polypeptide(L)'
;TVEDGMLCVRGERRFEEEEKGEGYLRREVARGRFERAISLPEGVKPEDITATYQDGILEVVVPKAAALPERKKVPVKVAGERRKAIRGRKAA
;
A
#
# COMPACT_ATOMS: atom_id res chain seq x y z
N THR A 1 11.12 9.69 -1.37
CA THR A 1 10.68 10.95 -0.73
C THR A 1 9.42 10.68 0.06
N VAL A 2 9.04 11.59 0.96
CA VAL A 2 7.75 11.54 1.67
C VAL A 2 7.02 12.83 1.41
N GLU A 3 5.85 12.75 0.78
CA GLU A 3 5.01 13.89 0.40
C GLU A 3 3.55 13.50 0.62
N ASP A 4 2.72 14.38 1.19
CA ASP A 4 1.28 14.15 1.41
C ASP A 4 0.91 12.81 2.08
N GLY A 5 1.72 12.38 3.06
CA GLY A 5 1.52 11.10 3.75
C GLY A 5 1.85 9.86 2.90
N MET A 6 2.53 10.03 1.77
CA MET A 6 2.94 8.96 0.85
C MET A 6 4.46 8.81 0.84
N LEU A 7 4.94 7.59 1.05
CA LEU A 7 6.32 7.20 0.77
C LEU A 7 6.45 6.87 -0.71
N CYS A 8 7.21 7.67 -1.44
CA CYS A 8 7.48 7.50 -2.86
C CYS A 8 8.89 6.94 -3.08
N VAL A 9 8.96 5.74 -3.66
CA VAL A 9 10.19 5.07 -4.08
C VAL A 9 10.29 5.17 -5.59
N ARG A 10 11.36 5.80 -6.09
CA ARG A 10 11.64 5.96 -7.52
C ARG A 10 13.04 5.44 -7.82
N GLY A 11 13.23 4.85 -8.99
CA GLY A 11 14.54 4.43 -9.45
C GLY A 11 14.55 4.06 -10.93
N GLU A 12 15.72 3.76 -11.45
CA GLU A 12 15.92 3.36 -12.84
C GLU A 12 16.89 2.18 -12.89
N ARG A 13 16.47 1.08 -13.51
CA ARG A 13 17.35 -0.05 -13.83
C ARG A 13 17.94 0.19 -15.22
N ARG A 14 19.17 0.72 -15.26
CA ARG A 14 19.91 1.01 -16.49
C ARG A 14 20.67 -0.21 -17.01
N PHE A 15 21.10 -0.11 -18.25
CA PHE A 15 22.01 -1.06 -18.86
C PHE A 15 23.42 -0.46 -18.84
N GLU A 16 24.34 -1.13 -18.16
CA GLU A 16 25.77 -0.95 -18.41
C GLU A 16 26.13 -2.02 -19.43
N GLU A 17 26.09 -1.68 -20.72
CA GLU A 17 27.15 -1.92 -21.70
C GLU A 17 26.64 -1.69 -23.14
N GLU A 18 27.45 -1.00 -23.93
CA GLU A 18 27.32 -0.88 -25.38
C GLU A 18 27.71 -2.25 -25.98
N GLU A 19 26.77 -3.19 -26.14
CA GLU A 19 27.06 -4.42 -26.89
C GLU A 19 27.17 -4.08 -28.39
N LYS A 20 28.39 -3.74 -28.82
CA LYS A 20 28.81 -3.64 -30.22
C LYS A 20 29.03 -5.05 -30.78
N GLY A 21 27.96 -5.83 -30.86
CA GLY A 21 28.00 -7.21 -31.36
C GLY A 21 26.61 -7.84 -31.23
N GLU A 22 26.29 -8.74 -32.17
CA GLU A 22 25.00 -9.43 -32.38
C GLU A 22 24.03 -9.35 -31.18
N GLY A 23 22.97 -8.56 -31.34
CA GLY A 23 22.05 -8.22 -30.25
C GLY A 23 21.33 -9.41 -29.59
N TYR A 24 20.64 -9.15 -28.49
CA TYR A 24 19.97 -10.19 -27.69
C TYR A 24 18.99 -11.05 -28.51
N LEU A 25 19.15 -12.38 -28.42
CA LEU A 25 18.13 -13.33 -28.89
C LEU A 25 16.86 -13.28 -28.01
N ARG A 26 17.01 -13.03 -26.70
CA ARG A 26 15.90 -12.95 -25.74
C ARG A 26 16.28 -12.13 -24.51
N ARG A 27 15.30 -11.39 -23.96
CA ARG A 27 15.47 -10.54 -22.78
C ARG A 27 14.32 -10.75 -21.80
N GLU A 28 14.64 -11.27 -20.62
CA GLU A 28 13.64 -11.70 -19.63
C GLU A 28 13.55 -10.77 -18.42
N VAL A 29 14.63 -10.01 -18.15
CA VAL A 29 14.68 -9.09 -17.00
C VAL A 29 14.12 -7.72 -17.39
N ALA A 30 13.10 -7.27 -16.65
CA ALA A 30 12.50 -5.95 -16.78
C ALA A 30 13.52 -4.85 -16.46
N ARG A 31 13.61 -3.84 -17.34
CA ARG A 31 14.49 -2.66 -17.18
C ARG A 31 13.69 -1.38 -17.35
N GLY A 32 14.30 -0.25 -16.99
CA GLY A 32 13.70 1.07 -17.11
C GLY A 32 13.37 1.70 -15.75
N ARG A 33 12.61 2.79 -15.81
CA ARG A 33 12.19 3.54 -14.63
C ARG A 33 11.08 2.79 -13.91
N PHE A 34 11.12 2.85 -12.59
CA PHE A 34 10.07 2.33 -11.73
C PHE A 34 9.74 3.34 -10.65
N GLU A 35 8.47 3.34 -10.26
CA GLU A 35 7.94 4.14 -9.18
C GLU A 35 6.93 3.33 -8.38
N ARG A 36 6.97 3.47 -7.06
CA ARG A 36 5.99 2.90 -6.14
C ARG A 36 5.68 3.91 -5.05
N ALA A 37 4.41 4.15 -4.82
CA ALA A 37 3.94 4.99 -3.74
C ALA A 37 3.18 4.15 -2.70
N ILE A 38 3.45 4.37 -1.42
CA ILE A 38 2.89 3.62 -0.30
C ILE A 38 2.34 4.62 0.72
N SER A 39 1.07 4.50 1.07
CA SER A 39 0.46 5.35 2.10
C SER A 39 1.05 5.03 3.47
N LEU A 40 1.46 6.07 4.19
CA LEU A 40 1.97 5.98 5.55
C LEU A 40 0.81 6.15 6.54
N PRO A 41 0.85 5.43 7.68
CA PRO A 41 -0.05 5.71 8.78
C PRO A 41 0.08 7.15 9.29
N GLU A 42 -0.99 7.67 9.89
CA GLU A 42 -0.94 8.97 10.55
C GLU A 42 0.10 9.02 11.68
N GLY A 43 0.73 10.18 11.85
CA GLY A 43 1.68 10.44 12.94
C GLY A 43 3.09 9.86 12.71
N VAL A 44 3.36 9.25 11.56
CA VAL A 44 4.73 8.92 11.15
C VAL A 44 5.51 10.21 10.93
N LYS A 45 6.70 10.29 11.53
CA LYS A 45 7.63 11.40 11.37
C LYS A 45 8.62 11.06 10.24
N PRO A 46 8.66 11.84 9.15
CA PRO A 46 9.58 11.58 8.03
C PRO A 46 11.04 11.52 8.45
N GLU A 47 11.43 12.27 9.48
CA GLU A 47 12.81 12.38 9.99
C GLU A 47 13.31 11.08 10.63
N ASP A 48 12.39 10.23 11.09
CA ASP A 48 12.71 8.97 11.75
C ASP A 48 12.76 7.77 10.77
N ILE A 49 12.43 8.00 9.49
CA ILE A 49 12.47 6.96 8.45
C ILE A 49 13.92 6.72 8.02
N THR A 50 14.34 5.46 8.02
CA THR A 50 15.67 5.05 7.52
C THR A 50 15.53 4.15 6.30
N ALA A 51 16.55 4.19 5.44
CA ALA A 51 16.60 3.35 4.25
C ALA A 51 18.02 2.82 4.03
N THR A 52 18.13 1.54 3.70
CA THR A 52 19.38 0.85 3.37
C THR A 52 19.21 0.10 2.05
N TYR A 53 20.28 0.06 1.25
CA TYR A 53 20.29 -0.67 -0.01
C TYR A 53 21.47 -1.63 -0.03
N GLN A 54 21.18 -2.92 -0.09
CA GLN A 54 22.19 -3.97 -0.06
C GLN A 54 21.75 -5.13 -0.96
N ASP A 55 22.68 -5.65 -1.76
CA ASP A 55 22.48 -6.84 -2.61
C ASP A 55 21.23 -6.79 -3.50
N GLY A 56 20.89 -5.60 -4.01
CA GLY A 56 19.74 -5.41 -4.89
C GLY A 56 18.40 -5.16 -4.17
N ILE A 57 18.41 -5.11 -2.84
CA ILE A 57 17.23 -4.96 -1.99
C ILE A 57 17.26 -3.59 -1.31
N LEU A 58 16.19 -2.80 -1.52
CA LEU A 58 15.93 -1.58 -0.77
C LEU A 58 15.05 -1.91 0.44
N GLU A 59 15.62 -1.78 1.64
CA GLU A 59 14.89 -1.86 2.89
C GLU A 59 14.57 -0.43 3.37
N VAL A 60 13.31 -0.18 3.69
CA VAL A 60 12.84 1.10 4.25
C VAL A 60 12.15 0.81 5.57
N VAL A 61 12.70 1.33 6.66
CA VAL A 61 12.16 1.16 8.01
C VAL A 61 11.35 2.40 8.37
N VAL A 62 10.06 2.20 8.63
CA VAL A 62 9.13 3.26 9.04
C VAL A 62 8.69 3.00 10.48
N PRO A 63 9.24 3.76 11.46
CA PRO A 63 8.79 3.65 12.84
C PRO A 63 7.31 4.00 12.98
N LYS A 64 6.60 3.25 13.83
CA LYS A 64 5.21 3.56 14.14
C LYS A 64 5.12 4.85 14.96
N ALA A 65 4.05 5.62 14.74
CA ALA A 65 3.74 6.77 15.57
C ALA A 65 3.62 6.38 17.05
N ALA A 66 4.20 7.19 17.94
CA ALA A 66 4.24 6.93 19.37
C ALA A 66 2.84 6.93 20.05
N ALA A 67 1.86 7.58 19.42
CA ALA A 67 0.49 7.67 19.93
C ALA A 67 -0.50 7.19 18.86
N LEU A 68 -0.65 5.88 18.71
CA LEU A 68 -1.81 5.34 18.02
C LEU A 68 -3.03 5.57 18.93
N PRO A 69 -4.11 6.22 18.45
CA PRO A 69 -5.28 6.44 19.27
C PRO A 69 -5.82 5.09 19.79
N GLU A 70 -6.14 5.03 21.08
CA GLU A 70 -6.71 3.82 21.67
C GLU A 70 -7.95 3.38 20.88
N ARG A 71 -8.03 2.08 20.59
CA ARG A 71 -9.13 1.49 19.82
C ARG A 71 -10.45 1.73 20.57
N LYS A 72 -11.29 2.63 20.06
CA LYS A 72 -12.65 2.83 20.59
C LYS A 72 -13.59 1.81 19.95
N LYS A 73 -14.31 1.04 20.78
CA LYS A 73 -15.41 0.18 20.31
C LYS A 73 -16.56 1.07 19.88
N VAL A 74 -17.00 0.94 18.62
CA VAL A 74 -18.18 1.66 18.12
C VAL A 74 -19.40 0.73 18.25
N PRO A 75 -20.41 1.09 19.08
CA PRO A 75 -21.62 0.28 19.21
C PRO A 75 -22.48 0.39 17.95
N VAL A 76 -22.85 -0.76 17.37
CA VAL A 76 -23.74 -0.83 16.21
C VAL A 76 -25.20 -0.69 16.68
N LYS A 77 -25.91 0.34 16.20
CA LYS A 77 -27.36 0.47 16.40
C LYS A 77 -28.10 -0.18 15.25
N VAL A 78 -28.94 -1.18 15.55
CA VAL A 78 -29.84 -1.81 14.57
C VAL A 78 -31.06 -0.92 14.36
N ALA A 79 -31.26 -0.43 13.15
CA ALA A 79 -32.51 0.24 12.76
C ALA A 79 -33.62 -0.81 12.59
N GLY A 80 -34.72 -0.64 13.35
CA GLY A 80 -35.71 -1.68 13.63
C GLY A 80 -36.37 -2.34 12.42
N GLU A 81 -36.65 -3.64 12.59
CA GLU A 81 -37.46 -4.43 11.67
C GLU A 81 -38.92 -3.94 11.64
N ARG A 82 -39.41 -3.55 10.45
CA ARG A 82 -40.85 -3.62 10.16
C ARG A 82 -41.13 -4.94 9.45
N ARG A 83 -41.39 -6.00 10.20
CA ARG A 83 -42.09 -7.18 9.63
C ARG A 83 -43.59 -6.94 9.74
N LYS A 84 -44.22 -6.53 8.64
CA LYS A 84 -45.69 -6.54 8.52
C LYS A 84 -46.14 -8.01 8.48
N ALA A 85 -46.86 -8.45 9.51
CA ALA A 85 -47.50 -9.75 9.52
C ALA A 85 -48.57 -9.80 8.40
N ILE A 86 -48.38 -10.70 7.42
CA ILE A 86 -49.41 -11.01 6.43
C ILE A 86 -50.42 -11.91 7.14
N ARG A 87 -51.61 -11.37 7.40
CA ARG A 87 -52.74 -12.09 8.01
C ARG A 87 -53.30 -13.07 6.98
N GLY A 88 -53.11 -14.37 7.21
CA GLY A 88 -53.66 -15.43 6.38
C GLY A 88 -55.20 -15.37 6.35
N ARG A 89 -55.75 -15.39 5.14
CA ARG A 89 -57.18 -15.53 4.85
C ARG A 89 -57.62 -16.92 5.33
N LYS A 90 -58.56 -17.01 6.28
CA LYS A 90 -59.23 -18.27 6.61
C LYS A 90 -60.27 -18.56 5.53
N ALA A 91 -60.21 -19.74 4.91
CA ALA A 91 -61.23 -20.28 4.03
C ALA A 91 -61.93 -21.45 4.75
N ALA A 92 -63.26 -21.49 4.59
CA ALA A 92 -64.23 -22.51 5.00
C ALA A 92 -64.41 -22.74 6.51
#